data_AF-A0A0C9YAE5-F1
#
_entry.id   AF-A0A0C9YAE5-F1
#
_cell.length_a   1.000
_cell.length_b   1.000
_cell.length_c   1.000
_cell.angle_alpha   90.00
_cell.angle_beta   90.00
_cell.angle_gamma   90.00
#
_symmetry.space_group_name_H-M   'P 1'
#
loop_
_entity.id
_entity.type
_entity.pdbx_description
1 polymer ?
#
loop_
_entity_poly.entity_id
_entity_poly.type
_entity_poly.pdbx_seq_one_letter_code
_entity_poly.pdbx_strand_id
1 'polypeptide(L)'
;TTRNSTSTALRVSPNTDPDSYLHPLACSELPSLEKVRQLIADWKSEWGAESTWPKKFHEQLKRAQQEGRLVTDSFFSQCKVHVEEGRQLIWLLRSITCKGFRGVGYRVMDSYEQVFDLLTSLLTELRFFEVKLDDYAPISPLSQISEARYYFMV
;
A
#
# COMPACT_ATOMS: atom_id res chain seq x y z
N THR A 1 9.24 49.41 53.36
CA THR A 1 10.01 48.16 53.38
C THR A 1 9.18 47.08 52.71
N THR A 2 9.31 46.90 51.38
CA THR A 2 10.00 45.77 50.69
C THR A 2 9.21 44.46 50.85
N ARG A 3 8.77 43.71 49.82
CA ARG A 3 9.36 43.45 48.50
C ARG A 3 8.32 42.78 47.59
N ASN A 4 8.29 43.18 46.33
CA ASN A 4 7.66 42.46 45.23
C ASN A 4 8.43 41.17 44.93
N SER A 5 7.73 40.09 44.62
CA SER A 5 8.32 38.90 43.99
C SER A 5 7.44 38.47 42.82
N THR A 6 7.65 39.12 41.69
CA THR A 6 7.20 38.69 40.36
C THR A 6 7.99 37.44 39.99
N SER A 7 7.32 36.28 39.91
CA SER A 7 7.93 35.04 39.45
C SER A 7 7.93 35.01 37.93
N THR A 8 9.07 35.34 37.34
CA THR A 8 9.38 35.18 35.92
C THR A 8 9.76 33.73 35.67
N ALA A 9 8.79 32.88 35.31
CA ALA A 9 9.09 31.58 34.74
C ALA A 9 9.28 31.74 33.22
N LEU A 10 10.54 31.62 32.79
CA LEU A 10 10.95 31.54 31.39
C LEU A 10 10.09 30.54 30.62
N ARG A 11 9.22 31.04 29.75
CA ARG A 11 8.51 30.23 28.76
C ARG A 11 9.54 29.90 27.68
N VAL A 12 10.14 28.72 27.79
CA VAL A 12 10.97 28.12 26.74
C VAL A 12 10.06 27.95 25.52
N SER A 13 10.32 28.75 24.50
CA SER A 13 9.79 28.56 23.15
C SER A 13 10.40 27.27 22.60
N PRO A 14 9.61 26.27 22.18
CA PRO A 14 10.16 25.22 21.35
C PRO A 14 10.45 25.86 19.99
N ASN A 15 11.74 25.99 19.71
CA ASN A 15 12.28 26.34 18.41
C ASN A 15 11.55 25.55 17.32
N THR A 16 11.06 26.31 16.34
CA THR A 16 10.64 25.82 15.05
C THR A 16 11.86 25.19 14.39
N ASP A 17 11.95 23.86 14.47
CA ASP A 17 12.87 23.09 13.64
C ASP A 17 12.16 22.86 12.28
N PRO A 18 12.62 23.44 11.16
CA PRO A 18 11.95 23.30 9.88
C PRO A 18 12.30 22.02 9.13
N ASP A 19 13.15 21.14 9.68
CA ASP A 19 13.66 19.96 8.97
C ASP A 19 13.03 18.64 9.45
N SER A 20 11.75 18.66 9.80
CA SER A 20 10.98 17.41 9.88
C SER A 20 10.52 17.04 8.48
N TYR A 21 10.99 15.91 7.97
CA TYR A 21 10.55 15.25 6.73
C TYR A 21 9.07 14.87 6.81
N LEU A 22 8.21 15.88 6.86
CA LEU A 22 6.77 15.74 6.84
C LEU A 22 6.41 15.20 5.46
N HIS A 23 5.97 13.94 5.47
CA HIS A 23 5.27 13.29 4.39
C HIS A 23 4.39 14.30 3.62
N PRO A 24 4.39 14.29 2.27
CA PRO A 24 3.66 15.27 1.44
C PRO A 24 2.13 15.33 1.58
N LEU A 25 1.52 14.76 2.62
CA LEU A 25 0.07 14.59 2.75
C LEU A 25 -0.51 15.10 4.07
N ALA A 26 0.18 15.98 4.79
CA ALA A 26 -0.30 16.55 6.05
C ALA A 26 -1.60 17.42 5.93
N CYS A 27 -2.17 17.60 4.73
CA CYS A 27 -3.37 18.41 4.50
C CYS A 27 -4.33 17.88 3.41
N SER A 28 -4.35 16.58 3.10
CA SER A 28 -5.42 15.99 2.27
C SER A 28 -6.45 15.30 3.17
N GLU A 29 -7.73 15.62 2.99
CA GLU A 29 -8.80 14.82 3.61
C GLU A 29 -8.66 13.36 3.19
N LEU A 30 -8.49 12.46 4.15
CA LEU A 30 -8.51 11.02 3.88
C LEU A 30 -9.86 10.62 3.26
N PRO A 31 -9.87 9.73 2.26
CA PRO A 31 -11.10 9.24 1.67
C PRO A 31 -11.93 8.47 2.71
N SER A 32 -13.25 8.54 2.55
CA SER A 32 -14.19 7.70 3.30
C SER A 32 -13.92 6.21 3.06
N LEU A 33 -14.24 5.36 4.03
CA LEU A 33 -14.13 3.90 3.92
C LEU A 33 -14.86 3.33 2.68
N GLU A 34 -16.00 3.92 2.30
CA GLU A 34 -16.73 3.55 1.08
C GLU A 34 -15.91 3.76 -0.20
N LYS A 35 -15.28 4.92 -0.34
CA LYS A 35 -14.35 5.19 -1.46
C LYS A 35 -13.17 4.23 -1.46
N VAL A 36 -12.61 3.92 -0.29
CA VAL A 36 -11.50 2.95 -0.21
C VAL A 36 -11.95 1.55 -0.65
N ARG A 37 -13.17 1.13 -0.29
CA ARG A 37 -13.75 -0.12 -0.78
C ARG A 37 -13.86 -0.14 -2.30
N GLN A 38 -14.29 0.96 -2.92
CA GLN A 38 -14.36 1.05 -4.37
C GLN A 38 -12.97 0.95 -5.00
N LEU A 39 -11.97 1.68 -4.47
CA LEU A 39 -10.59 1.59 -4.95
C LEU A 39 -10.03 0.17 -4.85
N ILE A 40 -10.34 -0.56 -3.78
CA ILE A 40 -9.93 -1.96 -3.62
C ILE A 40 -10.66 -2.85 -4.64
N ALA A 41 -11.95 -2.60 -4.90
CA ALA A 41 -12.70 -3.35 -5.90
C ALA A 41 -12.14 -3.14 -7.31
N ASP A 42 -11.75 -1.91 -7.65
CA ASP A 42 -11.16 -1.55 -8.94
C ASP A 42 -9.73 -2.06 -9.08
N TRP A 43 -8.98 -2.14 -7.98
CA TRP A 43 -7.61 -2.67 -7.95
C TRP A 43 -7.57 -4.19 -8.14
N LYS A 44 -8.56 -4.94 -7.65
CA LYS A 44 -8.55 -6.40 -7.72
C LYS A 44 -8.42 -6.91 -9.15
N SER A 45 -7.59 -7.92 -9.31
CA SER A 45 -7.47 -8.64 -10.57
C SER A 45 -8.79 -9.30 -10.97
N GLU A 46 -9.10 -9.24 -12.27
CA GLU A 46 -10.25 -9.92 -12.89
C GLU A 46 -10.12 -11.46 -12.91
N TRP A 47 -9.11 -12.02 -12.25
CA TRP A 47 -8.83 -13.47 -12.24
C TRP A 47 -9.80 -14.30 -11.40
N GLY A 48 -10.76 -13.65 -10.75
CA GLY A 48 -11.81 -14.30 -9.97
C GLY A 48 -11.32 -14.79 -8.61
N ALA A 49 -11.75 -15.98 -8.22
CA ALA A 49 -11.45 -16.55 -6.91
C ALA A 49 -9.95 -16.86 -6.74
N GLU A 50 -9.48 -16.86 -5.49
CA GLU A 50 -8.07 -17.16 -5.16
C GLU A 50 -7.59 -18.50 -5.76
N SER A 51 -8.45 -19.52 -5.77
CA SER A 51 -8.15 -20.84 -6.31
C SER A 51 -7.84 -20.83 -7.82
N THR A 52 -8.28 -19.80 -8.56
CA THR A 52 -8.02 -19.68 -10.00
C THR A 52 -6.78 -18.86 -10.33
N TRP A 53 -6.23 -18.10 -9.37
CA TRP A 53 -5.09 -17.21 -9.62
C TRP A 53 -3.83 -17.92 -10.15
N PRO A 54 -3.37 -19.07 -9.60
CA PRO A 54 -2.16 -19.74 -10.12
C PRO A 54 -2.29 -20.11 -11.59
N LYS A 55 -3.46 -20.63 -11.99
CA LYS A 55 -3.75 -21.00 -13.37
C LYS A 55 -3.78 -19.77 -14.27
N LYS A 56 -4.48 -18.71 -13.87
CA LYS A 56 -4.59 -17.46 -14.64
C LYS A 56 -3.24 -16.77 -14.82
N PHE A 57 -2.44 -16.70 -13.77
CA PHE A 57 -1.07 -16.18 -13.84
C PHE A 57 -0.25 -16.94 -14.87
N HIS A 58 -0.25 -18.28 -14.81
CA HIS A 58 0.53 -19.10 -15.73
C HIS A 58 0.04 -18.97 -17.19
N GLU A 59 -1.28 -18.90 -17.40
CA GLU A 59 -1.85 -18.66 -18.73
C GLU A 59 -1.40 -17.32 -19.32
N GLN A 60 -1.39 -16.23 -18.53
CA GLN A 60 -0.94 -14.92 -19.00
C GLN A 60 0.57 -14.89 -19.24
N LEU A 61 1.36 -15.45 -18.31
CA LEU A 61 2.81 -15.54 -18.46
C LEU A 61 3.19 -16.31 -19.73
N LYS A 62 2.56 -17.47 -19.97
CA LYS A 62 2.83 -18.29 -21.17
C LYS A 62 2.52 -17.52 -22.46
N ARG A 63 1.43 -16.75 -22.50
CA ARG A 63 1.10 -15.90 -23.66
C ARG A 63 2.16 -14.82 -23.86
N ALA A 64 2.52 -14.11 -22.80
CA ALA A 64 3.55 -13.07 -22.86
C ALA A 64 4.90 -13.63 -23.35
N GLN A 65 5.27 -14.84 -22.92
CA GLN A 65 6.48 -15.53 -23.38
C GLN A 65 6.42 -15.92 -24.87
N GLN A 66 5.25 -16.33 -25.37
CA GLN A 66 5.05 -16.63 -26.78
C GLN A 66 5.15 -15.38 -27.66
N GLU A 67 4.74 -14.22 -27.14
CA GLU A 67 4.83 -12.93 -27.84
C GLU A 67 6.23 -12.30 -27.76
N GLY A 68 7.07 -12.78 -26.83
CA GLY A 68 8.49 -12.48 -26.76
C GLY A 68 8.92 -11.72 -25.49
N ARG A 69 10.22 -11.42 -25.43
CA ARG A 69 10.87 -10.89 -24.22
C ARG A 69 10.27 -9.56 -23.74
N LEU A 70 10.05 -8.61 -24.66
CA LEU A 70 9.51 -7.29 -24.30
C LEU A 70 8.13 -7.37 -23.66
N VAL A 71 7.26 -8.26 -24.18
CA VAL A 71 5.92 -8.47 -23.62
C VAL A 71 6.00 -9.18 -22.27
N THR A 72 6.93 -10.14 -22.13
CA THR A 72 7.20 -10.81 -20.85
C THR A 72 7.66 -9.82 -19.78
N ASP A 73 8.59 -8.92 -20.11
CA ASP A 73 9.06 -7.88 -19.20
C ASP A 73 7.95 -6.87 -18.86
N SER A 74 7.09 -6.53 -19.83
CA SER A 74 5.91 -5.69 -19.59
C SER A 74 4.92 -6.35 -18.62
N PHE A 75 4.67 -7.65 -18.77
CA PHE A 75 3.80 -8.42 -17.87
C PHE A 75 4.31 -8.35 -16.42
N PHE A 76 5.60 -8.61 -16.19
CA PHE A 76 6.17 -8.50 -14.84
C PHE A 76 6.20 -7.07 -14.32
N SER A 77 6.38 -6.07 -15.19
CA SER A 77 6.29 -4.66 -14.81
C SER A 77 4.88 -4.30 -14.33
N GLN A 78 3.84 -4.80 -15.01
CA GLN A 78 2.44 -4.63 -14.57
C GLN A 78 2.18 -5.31 -13.23
N CYS A 79 2.67 -6.54 -13.01
CA CYS A 79 2.58 -7.19 -11.70
C CYS A 79 3.27 -6.37 -10.60
N LYS A 80 4.41 -5.73 -10.89
CA LYS A 80 5.10 -4.86 -9.93
C LYS A 80 4.26 -3.62 -9.60
N VAL A 81 3.68 -2.97 -10.61
CA VAL A 81 2.77 -1.81 -10.41
C VAL A 81 1.58 -2.22 -9.55
N HIS A 82 0.94 -3.35 -9.85
CA HIS A 82 -0.16 -3.91 -9.07
C HIS A 82 0.18 -4.08 -7.58
N VAL A 83 1.39 -4.59 -7.30
CA VAL A 83 1.90 -4.73 -5.93
C VAL A 83 2.07 -3.37 -5.24
N GLU A 84 2.67 -2.39 -5.92
CA GLU A 84 2.87 -1.06 -5.34
C GLU A 84 1.54 -0.33 -5.07
N GLU A 85 0.58 -0.42 -5.98
CA GLU A 85 -0.78 0.09 -5.78
C GLU A 85 -1.46 -0.58 -4.58
N GLY A 86 -1.33 -1.91 -4.45
CA GLY A 86 -1.84 -2.64 -3.29
C GLY A 86 -1.22 -2.18 -1.97
N ARG A 87 0.09 -1.88 -1.94
CA ARG A 87 0.75 -1.31 -0.75
C ARG A 87 0.20 0.07 -0.40
N GLN A 88 -0.06 0.90 -1.39
CA GLN A 88 -0.66 2.23 -1.17
C GLN A 88 -2.07 2.11 -0.57
N LEU A 89 -2.88 1.14 -1.02
CA LEU A 89 -4.19 0.85 -0.45
C LEU A 89 -4.11 0.37 1.01
N ILE A 90 -3.12 -0.46 1.35
CA ILE A 90 -2.86 -0.85 2.75
C ILE A 90 -2.50 0.36 3.59
N TRP A 91 -1.64 1.25 3.08
CA TRP A 91 -1.29 2.50 3.78
C TRP A 91 -2.52 3.40 3.98
N LEU A 92 -3.43 3.43 3.01
CA LEU A 92 -4.67 4.18 3.09
C LEU A 92 -5.61 3.62 4.17
N LEU A 93 -5.80 2.30 4.21
CA LEU A 93 -6.56 1.60 5.26
C LEU A 93 -5.96 1.85 6.65
N ARG A 94 -4.64 1.80 6.77
CA ARG A 94 -3.95 2.15 8.02
C ARG A 94 -4.24 3.59 8.43
N SER A 95 -4.15 4.52 7.49
CA SER A 95 -4.34 5.95 7.74
C SER A 95 -5.77 6.27 8.23
N ILE A 96 -6.80 5.68 7.62
CA ILE A 96 -8.18 5.86 8.07
C ILE A 96 -8.41 5.25 9.46
N THR A 97 -7.77 4.11 9.74
CA THR A 97 -7.87 3.42 11.04
C THR A 97 -7.19 4.23 12.14
N CYS A 98 -6.03 4.82 11.86
CA CYS A 98 -5.31 5.70 12.79
C CYS A 98 -6.06 7.00 13.07
N LYS A 99 -6.74 7.59 12.07
CA LYS A 99 -7.61 8.76 12.26
C LYS A 99 -8.82 8.43 13.15
N GLY A 100 -9.22 7.15 13.18
CA GLY A 100 -10.31 6.63 13.97
C GLY A 100 -11.68 6.92 13.35
N PHE A 101 -12.65 6.08 13.69
CA PHE A 101 -14.03 6.25 13.28
C PHE A 101 -14.82 7.02 14.34
N ARG A 102 -15.62 8.00 13.93
CA ARG A 102 -16.54 8.72 14.82
C ARG A 102 -17.93 8.10 14.74
N GLY A 103 -18.61 7.90 15.87
CA GLY A 103 -19.99 7.42 15.89
C GLY A 103 -20.37 6.69 17.17
N VAL A 104 -21.56 6.08 17.17
CA VAL A 104 -22.05 5.20 18.24
C VAL A 104 -21.36 3.82 18.11
N GLY A 105 -21.11 3.17 19.25
CA GLY A 105 -20.23 1.98 19.35
C GLY A 105 -20.46 0.89 18.29
N TYR A 106 -21.71 0.57 17.94
CA TYR A 106 -22.00 -0.44 16.92
C TYR A 106 -21.49 -0.04 15.52
N ARG A 107 -21.70 1.21 15.09
CA ARG A 107 -21.20 1.70 13.78
C ARG A 107 -19.69 1.74 13.71
N VAL A 108 -19.05 2.03 14.85
CA VAL A 108 -17.59 2.04 14.97
C VAL A 108 -17.05 0.61 14.85
N MET A 109 -17.67 -0.35 15.55
CA MET A 109 -17.31 -1.77 15.45
C MET A 109 -17.46 -2.30 14.03
N ASP A 110 -18.61 -2.04 13.39
CA ASP A 110 -18.87 -2.42 12.00
C ASP A 110 -17.81 -1.85 11.03
N SER A 111 -17.33 -0.63 11.29
CA SER A 111 -16.29 0.00 10.47
C SER A 111 -14.94 -0.71 10.60
N TYR A 112 -14.57 -1.13 11.81
CA TYR A 112 -13.33 -1.89 12.04
C TYR A 112 -13.41 -3.29 11.45
N GLU A 113 -14.54 -3.99 11.56
CA GLU A 113 -14.77 -5.29 10.90
C GLU A 113 -14.62 -5.16 9.38
N GLN A 114 -15.23 -4.13 8.78
CA GLN A 114 -15.08 -3.87 7.35
C GLN A 114 -13.63 -3.59 6.94
N VAL A 115 -12.87 -2.84 7.74
CA VAL A 115 -11.44 -2.63 7.47
C VAL A 115 -10.67 -3.94 7.52
N PHE A 116 -10.98 -4.81 8.48
CA PHE A 116 -10.32 -6.11 8.61
C PHE A 116 -10.59 -7.00 7.39
N ASP A 117 -11.84 -7.05 6.92
CA ASP A 117 -12.21 -7.81 5.72
C ASP A 117 -11.51 -7.27 4.46
N LEU A 118 -11.47 -5.95 4.30
CA LEU A 118 -10.76 -5.29 3.19
C LEU A 118 -9.27 -5.57 3.24
N LEU A 119 -8.65 -5.47 4.43
CA LEU A 119 -7.23 -5.76 4.61
C LEU A 119 -6.91 -7.22 4.31
N THR A 120 -7.72 -8.16 4.80
CA THR A 120 -7.56 -9.59 4.51
C THR A 120 -7.62 -9.82 3.00
N SER A 121 -8.63 -9.28 2.33
CA SER A 121 -8.77 -9.43 0.89
C SER A 121 -7.61 -8.83 0.10
N LEU A 122 -7.10 -7.67 0.50
CA LEU A 122 -5.94 -7.03 -0.14
C LEU A 122 -4.68 -7.86 0.05
N LEU A 123 -4.40 -8.30 1.28
CA LEU A 123 -3.19 -9.03 1.63
C LEU A 123 -3.11 -10.36 0.89
N THR A 124 -4.22 -11.08 0.76
CA THR A 124 -4.26 -12.36 0.04
C THR A 124 -3.78 -12.21 -1.40
N GLU A 125 -4.32 -11.23 -2.14
CA GLU A 125 -3.93 -10.98 -3.53
C GLU A 125 -2.54 -10.38 -3.65
N LEU A 126 -2.20 -9.42 -2.78
CA LEU A 126 -0.88 -8.79 -2.77
C LEU A 126 0.23 -9.83 -2.57
N ARG A 127 0.05 -10.74 -1.60
CA ARG A 127 1.02 -11.81 -1.31
C ARG A 127 1.15 -12.77 -2.48
N PHE A 128 0.07 -13.09 -3.17
CA PHE A 128 0.14 -13.92 -4.37
C PHE A 128 1.09 -13.31 -5.42
N PHE A 129 0.91 -12.03 -5.75
CA PHE A 129 1.76 -11.35 -6.75
C PHE A 129 3.20 -11.14 -6.28
N GLU A 130 3.41 -10.80 -5.01
CA GLU A 130 4.76 -10.68 -4.44
C GLU A 130 5.55 -11.99 -4.57
N VAL A 131 4.92 -13.12 -4.20
CA VAL A 131 5.54 -14.45 -4.31
C VAL A 131 5.87 -14.76 -5.77
N LYS A 132 4.96 -14.47 -6.71
CA LYS A 132 5.21 -14.73 -8.14
C LYS A 132 6.33 -13.86 -8.72
N LEU A 133 6.41 -12.61 -8.31
CA LEU A 133 7.52 -11.75 -8.71
C LEU A 133 8.85 -12.23 -8.14
N ASP A 134 8.85 -12.81 -6.94
CA ASP A 134 10.06 -13.42 -6.36
C ASP A 134 10.46 -14.72 -7.08
N ASP A 135 9.49 -15.58 -7.38
CA ASP A 135 9.70 -16.84 -8.11
C ASP A 135 10.35 -16.64 -9.50
N TYR A 136 9.85 -15.65 -10.26
CA TYR A 136 10.13 -15.52 -11.70
C TYR A 136 10.97 -14.30 -12.08
N ALA A 137 11.03 -13.28 -11.23
CA ALA A 137 11.90 -12.12 -11.37
C ALA A 137 12.70 -11.87 -10.06
N PRO A 138 13.44 -12.87 -9.58
CA PRO A 138 14.25 -12.74 -8.38
C PRO A 138 15.31 -11.64 -8.54
N ILE A 139 15.68 -11.03 -7.42
CA ILE A 139 16.80 -10.06 -7.36
C ILE A 139 18.15 -10.76 -7.63
N SER A 140 18.22 -12.08 -7.44
CA SER A 140 19.40 -12.92 -7.65
C SER A 140 19.17 -13.94 -8.79
N PRO A 141 20.13 -14.12 -9.72
CA PRO A 141 19.83 -14.58 -11.08
C PRO A 141 19.59 -16.08 -11.29
N LEU A 142 19.60 -16.93 -10.25
CA LEU A 142 19.64 -18.38 -10.44
C LEU A 142 18.37 -19.00 -11.07
N SER A 143 17.24 -18.27 -11.08
CA SER A 143 15.97 -18.67 -11.72
C SER A 143 15.31 -17.55 -12.53
N GLN A 144 16.09 -16.54 -12.95
CA GLN A 144 15.57 -15.28 -13.49
C GLN A 144 15.00 -15.44 -14.91
N ILE A 145 13.72 -15.05 -15.06
CA ILE A 145 13.03 -15.04 -16.37
C ILE A 145 12.85 -13.61 -16.91
N SER A 146 12.94 -12.57 -16.07
CA SER A 146 12.78 -11.17 -16.46
C SER A 146 13.77 -10.22 -15.78
N GLU A 147 14.17 -9.16 -16.50
CA GLU A 147 15.06 -8.08 -16.04
C GLU A 147 14.32 -6.83 -15.52
N ALA A 148 12.99 -6.86 -15.41
CA ALA A 148 12.18 -5.68 -15.06
C ALA A 148 12.56 -4.99 -13.73
N ARG A 149 13.34 -5.64 -12.86
CA ARG A 149 13.85 -5.06 -11.61
C ARG A 149 15.21 -4.34 -11.75
N TYR A 150 15.89 -4.39 -12.89
CA TYR A 150 17.26 -3.86 -13.06
C TYR A 150 17.36 -2.38 -13.48
N TYR A 151 16.25 -1.68 -13.73
CA TYR A 151 16.28 -0.28 -14.21
C TYR A 151 16.47 0.80 -13.12
N PHE A 152 16.98 0.47 -11.93
CA PHE A 152 17.23 1.45 -10.85
C PHE A 152 18.67 1.50 -10.33
N MET A 153 19.66 1.10 -11.14
CA MET A 153 21.06 1.44 -10.89
C MET A 153 21.61 2.32 -12.01
N VAL A 154 21.39 3.63 -11.89
CA VAL A 154 22.25 4.67 -12.50
C VAL A 154 22.54 5.70 -11.43
#